data_AF-A0A916D5Q1-F1
#
_entry.id   AF-A0A916D5Q1-F1
#
_cell.length_a   1.000
_cell.length_b   1.000
_cell.length_c   1.000
_cell.angle_alpha   90.00
_cell.angle_beta   90.00
_cell.angle_gamma   90.00
#
_symmetry.space_group_name_H-M   'P 1'
#
loop_
_entity.id
_entity.type
_entity.pdbx_description
1 polymer ?
#
loop_
_entity_poly.entity_id
_entity_poly.type
_entity_poly.pdbx_seq_one_letter_code
_entity_poly.pdbx_strand_id
1 'polypeptide(L)'
;MNLRPRTTPTRTILMWAGVAILIVGGIAMLFLSFGGQEKPAEVDVNAIFTNAASTVAAQQQTLQAGTVVAPPSPTSSLPTPTLPQLASPTAGLQTPVQLPTVRPAGGTTSTVCDNAVYVSDVTIPDGTTIPAGQSFTKTWKVTNIGSCAWTATYQLTFISGDSLGGKATPINQVVSPGQSADISVILTSTSATGTITGTWKLTNDKGQQFGDSLTVVIKNGASTTTGTPSTPTITPTPTVTPVVIVVTATYTPTPTTTPTETPTPTSTPE
;
A
#
# COMPACT_ATOMS: atom_id res chain seq x y z
N MET A 1 -92.41 24.20 -25.64
CA MET A 1 -91.22 23.80 -26.42
C MET A 1 -89.99 24.29 -25.68
N ASN A 2 -89.17 23.36 -25.18
CA ASN A 2 -88.03 23.64 -24.30
C ASN A 2 -86.87 24.31 -25.05
N LEU A 3 -86.50 25.52 -24.63
CA LEU A 3 -85.23 26.15 -25.02
C LEU A 3 -84.13 25.62 -24.10
N ARG A 4 -83.19 24.83 -24.65
CA ARG A 4 -81.95 24.46 -23.95
C ARG A 4 -80.91 25.59 -24.15
N PRO A 5 -80.31 26.14 -23.08
CA PRO A 5 -79.19 27.06 -23.23
C PRO A 5 -77.93 26.33 -23.69
N ARG A 6 -77.26 26.89 -24.69
CA ARG A 6 -76.00 26.40 -25.28
C ARG A 6 -74.85 26.81 -24.36
N THR A 7 -74.31 25.87 -23.59
CA THR A 7 -73.13 26.10 -22.76
C THR A 7 -71.88 26.16 -23.64
N THR A 8 -71.28 27.35 -23.73
CA THR A 8 -69.95 27.53 -24.34
C THR A 8 -68.91 27.24 -23.26
N PRO A 9 -67.98 26.29 -23.43
CA PRO A 9 -66.98 26.01 -22.41
C PRO A 9 -66.06 27.23 -22.25
N THR A 10 -66.06 27.79 -21.04
CA THR A 10 -65.31 28.98 -20.66
C THR A 10 -63.81 28.76 -20.91
N ARG A 11 -63.16 29.73 -21.57
CA ARG A 11 -61.74 29.73 -22.00
C ARG A 11 -60.75 29.21 -20.95
N THR A 12 -61.10 29.29 -19.67
CA THR A 12 -60.36 28.74 -18.53
C THR A 12 -60.17 27.23 -18.62
N ILE A 13 -61.19 26.44 -18.99
CA ILE A 13 -61.08 24.97 -19.06
C ILE A 13 -60.16 24.54 -20.21
N LEU A 14 -60.18 25.27 -21.33
CA LEU A 14 -59.25 25.07 -22.44
C LEU A 14 -57.80 25.43 -22.05
N MET A 15 -57.59 26.46 -21.24
CA MET A 15 -56.25 26.82 -20.75
C MET A 15 -55.67 25.76 -19.80
N TRP A 16 -56.47 25.24 -18.86
CA TRP A 16 -55.99 24.19 -17.95
C TRP A 16 -55.78 22.84 -18.64
N ALA A 17 -56.59 22.48 -19.64
CA ALA A 17 -56.36 21.30 -20.46
C ALA A 17 -55.06 21.40 -21.28
N GLY A 18 -54.74 22.59 -21.82
CA GLY A 18 -53.49 22.82 -22.54
C GLY A 18 -52.24 22.70 -21.65
N VAL A 19 -52.29 23.23 -20.43
CA VAL A 19 -51.19 23.12 -19.46
C VAL A 19 -50.98 21.66 -19.01
N ALA A 20 -52.05 20.91 -18.78
CA ALA A 20 -51.95 19.49 -18.42
C ALA A 20 -51.31 18.64 -19.54
N ILE A 21 -51.66 18.92 -20.81
CA ILE A 21 -51.06 18.24 -21.97
C ILE A 21 -49.58 18.58 -22.12
N LEU A 22 -49.18 19.83 -21.86
CA LEU A 22 -47.77 20.24 -21.89
C LEU A 22 -46.94 19.59 -20.78
N ILE A 23 -47.49 19.42 -19.58
CA ILE A 23 -46.79 18.78 -18.46
C ILE A 23 -46.62 17.27 -18.71
N VAL A 24 -47.67 16.58 -19.19
CA VAL A 24 -47.58 15.15 -19.52
C VAL A 24 -46.65 14.90 -20.72
N GLY A 25 -46.70 15.76 -21.75
CA GLY A 25 -45.78 15.69 -22.89
C GLY A 25 -44.32 15.95 -22.50
N GLY A 26 -44.08 16.91 -21.60
CA GLY A 26 -42.74 17.21 -21.08
C GLY A 26 -42.17 16.07 -20.24
N ILE A 27 -42.99 15.43 -19.40
CA ILE A 27 -42.57 14.26 -18.61
C ILE A 27 -42.31 13.04 -19.53
N ALA A 28 -43.14 12.81 -20.56
CA ALA A 28 -42.89 11.75 -21.54
C ALA A 28 -41.62 11.96 -22.36
N MET A 29 -41.29 13.20 -22.74
CA MET A 29 -39.99 13.50 -23.38
C MET A 29 -38.80 13.35 -22.44
N LEU A 30 -38.97 13.65 -21.14
CA LEU A 30 -37.93 13.42 -20.14
C LEU A 30 -37.65 11.90 -19.96
N PHE A 31 -38.69 11.06 -20.03
CA PHE A 31 -38.52 9.60 -20.00
C PHE A 31 -37.92 9.02 -21.29
N LEU A 32 -38.24 9.58 -22.46
CA LEU A 32 -37.64 9.15 -23.74
C LEU A 32 -36.20 9.62 -23.91
N SER A 33 -35.78 10.68 -23.21
CA SER A 33 -34.38 11.13 -23.21
C SER A 33 -33.48 10.31 -22.27
N PHE A 34 -34.03 9.46 -21.41
CA PHE A 34 -33.29 8.53 -20.52
C PHE A 34 -33.38 7.06 -20.97
N GLY A 35 -34.00 6.78 -22.13
CA GLY A 35 -34.16 5.43 -22.69
C GLY A 35 -32.96 4.89 -23.48
N GLY A 36 -31.85 5.62 -23.52
CA GLY A 36 -30.59 5.13 -24.08
C GLY A 36 -29.95 4.08 -23.18
N GLN A 37 -30.48 2.85 -23.20
CA GLN A 37 -29.71 1.66 -22.83
C GLN A 37 -28.60 1.50 -23.87
N GLU A 38 -27.48 2.18 -23.66
CA GLU A 38 -26.21 1.70 -24.18
C GLU A 38 -26.02 0.32 -23.55
N LYS A 39 -26.32 -0.72 -24.33
CA LYS A 39 -25.91 -2.09 -24.08
C LYS A 39 -24.45 -2.02 -23.60
N PRO A 40 -24.11 -2.49 -22.39
CA PRO A 40 -22.72 -2.51 -21.97
C PRO A 40 -21.95 -3.24 -23.05
N ALA A 41 -20.93 -2.57 -23.62
CA ALA A 41 -19.94 -3.26 -24.42
C ALA A 41 -19.47 -4.44 -23.56
N GLU A 42 -19.68 -5.64 -24.09
CA GLU A 42 -19.16 -6.87 -23.53
C GLU A 42 -17.65 -6.68 -23.41
N VAL A 43 -17.19 -6.44 -22.19
CA VAL A 43 -15.76 -6.35 -21.90
C VAL A 43 -15.24 -7.76 -22.13
N ASP A 44 -14.64 -7.98 -23.30
CA ASP A 44 -13.90 -9.19 -23.62
C ASP A 44 -12.75 -9.32 -22.61
N VAL A 45 -13.02 -10.07 -21.54
CA VAL A 45 -12.09 -10.35 -20.43
C VAL A 45 -10.82 -11.06 -20.95
N ASN A 46 -10.86 -11.56 -22.18
CA ASN A 46 -9.75 -12.26 -22.82
C ASN A 46 -8.63 -11.34 -23.35
N ALA A 47 -8.83 -10.01 -23.39
CA ALA A 47 -7.81 -9.07 -23.87
C ALA A 47 -6.93 -8.45 -22.76
N ILE A 48 -7.19 -8.72 -21.46
CA ILE A 48 -6.44 -8.11 -20.34
C ILE A 48 -5.46 -9.09 -19.64
N PHE A 49 -5.49 -10.38 -19.95
CA PHE A 49 -4.59 -11.37 -19.34
C PHE A 49 -3.24 -11.59 -20.06
N THR A 50 -2.95 -10.89 -21.16
CA THR A 50 -1.76 -11.18 -21.99
C THR A 50 -0.45 -10.55 -21.48
N ASN A 51 -0.43 -9.75 -20.40
CA ASN A 51 0.82 -9.15 -19.90
C ASN A 51 1.29 -9.62 -18.51
N ALA A 52 0.75 -10.72 -17.96
CA ALA A 52 1.16 -11.22 -16.63
C ALA A 52 1.62 -12.69 -16.58
N ALA A 53 1.94 -13.32 -17.72
CA ALA A 53 2.27 -14.75 -17.78
C ALA A 53 3.68 -15.09 -18.34
N SER A 54 4.64 -14.15 -18.34
CA SER A 54 6.03 -14.42 -18.76
C SER A 54 7.05 -14.56 -17.62
N THR A 55 6.67 -14.31 -16.36
CA THR A 55 7.65 -14.28 -15.24
C THR A 55 7.87 -15.62 -14.53
N VAL A 56 7.04 -16.64 -14.79
CA VAL A 56 7.15 -17.95 -14.09
C VAL A 56 8.13 -18.92 -14.74
N ALA A 57 8.50 -18.73 -16.01
CA ALA A 57 9.51 -19.57 -16.68
C ALA A 57 10.96 -19.15 -16.34
N ALA A 58 11.19 -17.91 -15.90
CA ALA A 58 12.54 -17.42 -15.60
C ALA A 58 13.10 -17.89 -14.25
N GLN A 59 12.24 -18.32 -13.30
CA GLN A 59 12.70 -18.75 -11.97
C GLN A 59 13.08 -20.24 -11.87
N GLN A 60 12.68 -21.08 -12.83
CA GLN A 60 12.97 -22.52 -12.76
C GLN A 60 14.32 -22.92 -13.39
N GLN A 61 15.05 -21.99 -14.02
CA GLN A 61 16.31 -22.30 -14.72
C GLN A 61 17.58 -22.02 -13.92
N THR A 62 17.51 -21.63 -12.64
CA THR A 62 18.70 -21.33 -11.79
C THR A 62 19.07 -22.42 -10.79
N LEU A 63 18.45 -23.60 -10.82
CA LEU A 63 18.74 -24.67 -9.85
C LEU A 63 19.89 -25.63 -10.24
N GLN A 64 20.60 -25.43 -11.35
CA GLN A 64 21.67 -26.37 -11.77
C GLN A 64 22.88 -25.68 -12.43
N ALA A 65 23.74 -25.11 -11.61
CA ALA A 65 25.19 -24.95 -11.80
C ALA A 65 25.71 -24.30 -10.49
N GLY A 66 26.74 -24.73 -9.78
CA GLY A 66 27.80 -25.70 -9.97
C GLY A 66 28.73 -25.50 -8.77
N THR A 67 29.21 -26.61 -8.22
CA THR A 67 30.44 -26.81 -7.45
C THR A 67 31.13 -25.60 -6.76
N VAL A 68 31.23 -25.72 -5.43
CA VAL A 68 32.19 -25.10 -4.52
C VAL A 68 33.58 -24.79 -5.11
N VAL A 69 33.98 -23.52 -5.13
CA VAL A 69 35.38 -23.08 -5.02
C VAL A 69 35.41 -21.79 -4.19
N ALA A 70 36.17 -21.81 -3.08
CA ALA A 70 36.36 -20.68 -2.19
C ALA A 70 37.23 -19.58 -2.86
N PRO A 71 36.91 -18.29 -2.68
CA PRO A 71 37.78 -17.21 -3.14
C PRO A 71 39.04 -17.11 -2.26
N PRO A 72 40.23 -16.78 -2.83
CA PRO A 72 41.41 -16.51 -2.04
C PRO A 72 41.23 -15.19 -1.27
N SER A 73 41.46 -15.24 0.05
CA SER A 73 41.53 -14.06 0.90
C SER A 73 42.65 -13.12 0.45
N PRO A 74 42.39 -11.84 0.14
CA PRO A 74 43.46 -10.86 0.06
C PRO A 74 43.96 -10.54 1.47
N THR A 75 45.20 -10.95 1.77
CA THR A 75 45.95 -10.52 2.95
C THR A 75 46.29 -9.04 2.80
N SER A 76 45.39 -8.16 3.25
CA SER A 76 45.70 -6.74 3.40
C SER A 76 46.49 -6.54 4.69
N SER A 77 47.80 -6.34 4.54
CA SER A 77 48.69 -5.93 5.63
C SER A 77 48.44 -4.45 5.94
N LEU A 78 47.62 -4.19 6.96
CA LEU A 78 47.47 -2.86 7.52
C LEU A 78 48.75 -2.53 8.33
N PRO A 79 49.46 -1.43 8.05
CA PRO A 79 50.63 -1.04 8.83
C PRO A 79 50.22 -0.77 10.27
N THR A 80 50.96 -1.38 11.21
CA THR A 80 50.90 -1.10 12.64
C THR A 80 51.14 0.38 12.89
N PRO A 81 50.18 1.15 13.44
CA PRO A 81 50.49 2.45 13.98
C PRO A 81 51.35 2.24 15.25
N THR A 82 52.62 2.60 15.15
CA THR A 82 53.53 2.76 16.28
C THR A 82 52.90 3.76 17.26
N LEU A 83 52.61 3.29 18.47
CA LEU A 83 52.21 4.13 19.60
C LEU A 83 53.26 5.25 19.81
N PRO A 84 52.89 6.54 19.71
CA PRO A 84 53.70 7.60 20.27
C PRO A 84 53.69 7.44 21.79
N GLN A 85 54.90 7.34 22.34
CA GLN A 85 55.23 7.27 23.75
C GLN A 85 54.53 8.36 24.57
N LEU A 86 54.03 7.95 25.75
CA LEU A 86 53.37 8.77 26.76
C LEU A 86 54.35 9.86 27.27
N ALA A 87 54.18 11.10 26.82
CA ALA A 87 54.75 12.26 27.48
C ALA A 87 53.79 12.69 28.61
N SER A 88 54.31 12.71 29.84
CA SER A 88 53.63 13.24 31.02
C SER A 88 53.25 14.70 30.82
N PRO A 89 51.98 15.11 31.01
CA PRO A 89 51.65 16.52 31.10
C PRO A 89 52.01 17.04 32.50
N THR A 90 53.03 17.90 32.53
CA THR A 90 53.28 18.86 33.61
C THR A 90 51.99 19.60 33.95
N ALA A 91 51.63 19.62 35.23
CA ALA A 91 50.55 20.43 35.78
C ALA A 91 50.81 21.92 35.48
N GLY A 92 50.14 22.44 34.46
CA GLY A 92 49.97 23.87 34.22
C GLY A 92 48.50 24.22 34.43
N LEU A 93 48.22 25.14 35.36
CA LEU A 93 46.90 25.76 35.47
C LEU A 93 46.57 26.46 34.15
N GLN A 94 45.71 25.85 33.33
CA GLN A 94 45.07 26.51 32.21
C GLN A 94 43.57 26.51 32.47
N THR A 95 43.05 27.71 32.69
CA THR A 95 41.63 28.04 32.76
C THR A 95 40.96 27.61 31.45
N PRO A 96 39.90 26.79 31.47
CA PRO A 96 39.23 26.40 30.24
C PRO A 96 38.50 27.62 29.64
N VAL A 97 38.90 28.00 28.43
CA VAL A 97 38.13 28.91 27.57
C VAL A 97 36.90 28.14 27.10
N GLN A 98 35.76 28.44 27.71
CA GLN A 98 34.46 27.86 27.36
C GLN A 98 34.01 28.38 25.99
N LEU A 99 33.83 27.46 25.05
CA LEU A 99 33.08 27.68 23.81
C LEU A 99 31.64 28.12 24.19
N PRO A 100 31.03 29.12 23.54
CA PRO A 100 29.68 29.53 23.90
C PRO A 100 28.69 28.41 23.54
N THR A 101 28.34 27.60 24.54
CA THR A 101 27.13 26.79 24.51
C THR A 101 25.97 27.76 24.34
N VAL A 102 25.29 27.70 23.19
CA VAL A 102 24.06 28.43 22.95
C VAL A 102 23.01 27.86 23.90
N ARG A 103 22.95 28.42 25.10
CA ARG A 103 21.86 28.23 26.05
C ARG A 103 20.62 28.81 25.39
N PRO A 104 19.54 28.04 25.13
CA PRO A 104 18.30 28.63 24.68
C PRO A 104 17.89 29.68 25.71
N ALA A 105 17.63 30.89 25.22
CA ALA A 105 17.23 32.02 26.03
C ALA A 105 16.09 31.62 26.95
N GLY A 106 16.27 31.84 28.25
CA GLY A 106 15.25 31.60 29.26
C GLY A 106 14.05 32.49 29.00
N GLY A 107 13.04 31.94 28.32
CA GLY A 107 11.67 32.38 28.46
C GLY A 107 11.14 31.83 29.78
N THR A 108 10.73 32.70 30.69
CA THR A 108 10.03 32.35 31.94
C THR A 108 8.60 31.89 31.66
N THR A 109 8.42 30.91 30.79
CA THR A 109 7.17 30.15 30.74
C THR A 109 7.27 29.08 31.82
N SER A 110 6.36 29.09 32.80
CA SER A 110 6.20 27.98 33.73
C SER A 110 6.02 26.69 32.93
N THR A 111 7.09 25.91 32.76
CA THR A 111 7.06 24.69 31.96
C THR A 111 6.24 23.65 32.70
N VAL A 112 5.04 23.37 32.18
CA VAL A 112 4.17 22.30 32.67
C VAL A 112 4.93 20.96 32.68
N CYS A 113 4.69 20.14 33.71
CA CYS A 113 5.33 18.84 33.89
C CYS A 113 5.15 17.94 32.67
N ASP A 114 3.91 17.61 32.33
CA ASP A 114 3.58 16.82 31.14
C ASP A 114 3.12 17.73 30.00
N ASN A 115 3.88 17.78 28.90
CA ASN A 115 3.47 18.51 27.72
C ASN A 115 4.08 17.94 26.44
N ALA A 116 3.28 17.77 25.39
CA ALA A 116 3.68 17.17 24.13
C ALA A 116 3.33 18.08 22.96
N VAL A 117 4.24 18.19 22.00
CA VAL A 117 3.99 18.84 20.72
C VAL A 117 3.95 17.82 19.60
N TYR A 118 2.97 17.94 18.72
CA TYR A 118 2.90 17.14 17.49
C TYR A 118 4.00 17.58 16.51
N VAL A 119 4.67 16.60 15.89
CA VAL A 119 5.73 16.87 14.89
C VAL A 119 5.23 16.51 13.49
N SER A 120 4.82 15.26 13.28
CA SER A 120 4.39 14.77 11.97
C SER A 120 3.67 13.42 12.05
N ASP A 121 2.89 13.10 11.03
CA ASP A 121 2.45 11.75 10.74
C ASP A 121 3.65 10.93 10.26
N VAL A 122 3.87 9.76 10.86
CA VAL A 122 4.95 8.84 10.47
C VAL A 122 4.45 7.82 9.46
N THR A 123 3.25 7.27 9.67
CA THR A 123 2.66 6.29 8.76
C THR A 123 1.62 6.91 7.86
N ILE A 124 0.36 6.91 8.26
CA ILE A 124 -0.81 7.28 7.44
C ILE A 124 -0.98 8.80 7.46
N PRO A 125 -0.62 9.56 6.39
CA PRO A 125 -0.87 11.00 6.37
C PRO A 125 -2.36 11.28 6.29
N ASP A 126 -2.76 12.48 6.68
CA ASP A 126 -4.16 12.88 6.63
C ASP A 126 -4.75 12.84 5.21
N GLY A 127 -5.97 12.30 5.11
CA GLY A 127 -6.71 12.11 3.86
C GLY A 127 -6.39 10.82 3.11
N THR A 128 -5.54 9.94 3.67
CA THR A 128 -5.21 8.65 3.05
C THR A 128 -6.45 7.78 2.86
N THR A 129 -6.58 7.17 1.68
CA THR A 129 -7.66 6.22 1.40
C THR A 129 -7.33 4.85 1.97
N ILE A 130 -8.18 4.35 2.87
CA ILE A 130 -8.06 3.02 3.47
C ILE A 130 -9.27 2.18 3.04
N PRO A 131 -9.08 0.93 2.57
CA PRO A 131 -10.20 0.04 2.25
C PRO A 131 -11.12 -0.15 3.47
N ALA A 132 -12.43 -0.17 3.23
CA ALA A 132 -13.39 -0.40 4.31
C ALA A 132 -13.12 -1.71 5.05
N GLY A 133 -13.24 -1.68 6.38
CA GLY A 133 -12.99 -2.83 7.26
C GLY A 133 -11.52 -3.18 7.44
N GLN A 134 -10.58 -2.48 6.79
CA GLN A 134 -9.16 -2.80 6.89
C GLN A 134 -8.56 -2.25 8.18
N SER A 135 -7.80 -3.10 8.88
CA SER A 135 -6.99 -2.68 10.03
C SER A 135 -5.68 -2.05 9.56
N PHE A 136 -5.25 -0.99 10.25
CA PHE A 136 -4.02 -0.27 9.96
C PHE A 136 -3.42 0.33 11.25
N THR A 137 -2.13 0.63 11.22
CA THR A 137 -1.43 1.27 12.34
C THR A 137 -1.16 2.74 12.01
N LYS A 138 -1.78 3.65 12.78
CA LYS A 138 -1.47 5.08 12.71
C LYS A 138 -0.38 5.39 13.72
N THR A 139 0.68 6.04 13.27
CA THR A 139 1.84 6.44 14.07
C THR A 139 2.08 7.93 13.89
N TRP A 140 2.21 8.65 15.01
CA TRP A 140 2.59 10.05 15.05
C TRP A 140 3.95 10.20 15.72
N LYS A 141 4.74 11.15 15.23
CA LYS A 141 5.93 11.63 15.91
C LYS A 141 5.55 12.79 16.81
N VAL A 142 5.92 12.70 18.08
CA VAL A 142 5.67 13.73 19.09
C VAL A 142 6.97 14.08 19.81
N THR A 143 7.06 15.27 20.38
CA THR A 143 8.21 15.69 21.21
C THR A 143 7.74 16.07 22.60
N ASN A 144 8.46 15.60 23.62
CA ASN A 144 8.24 16.01 24.99
C ASN A 144 8.82 17.41 25.22
N ILE A 145 7.93 18.39 25.37
CA ILE A 145 8.28 19.78 25.68
C ILE A 145 7.97 20.15 27.14
N GLY A 146 7.60 19.16 27.95
CA GLY A 146 7.39 19.30 29.38
C GLY A 146 8.70 19.21 30.17
N SER A 147 8.58 19.32 31.49
CA SER A 147 9.71 19.15 32.42
C SER A 147 9.83 17.74 33.00
N CYS A 148 8.81 16.90 32.84
CA CYS A 148 8.76 15.53 33.34
C CYS A 148 8.99 14.49 32.24
N ALA A 149 9.67 13.40 32.57
CA ALA A 149 9.81 12.26 31.67
C ALA A 149 8.51 11.45 31.65
N TRP A 150 8.02 11.14 30.46
CA TRP A 150 6.89 10.22 30.31
C TRP A 150 7.37 8.79 30.54
N THR A 151 6.57 7.99 31.23
CA THR A 151 6.89 6.58 31.50
C THR A 151 6.11 5.66 30.58
N ALA A 152 6.50 4.38 30.53
CA ALA A 152 5.84 3.38 29.69
C ALA A 152 4.35 3.18 30.02
N THR A 153 3.87 3.61 31.20
CA THR A 153 2.48 3.53 31.63
C THR A 153 1.60 4.67 31.12
N TYR A 154 2.19 5.70 30.52
CA TYR A 154 1.45 6.78 29.88
C TYR A 154 0.72 6.19 28.66
N GLN A 155 -0.43 6.75 28.32
CA GLN A 155 -1.31 6.17 27.32
C GLN A 155 -1.68 7.17 26.23
N LEU A 156 -1.88 6.66 25.04
CA LEU A 156 -2.63 7.35 23.99
C LEU A 156 -4.11 7.00 24.16
N THR A 157 -4.95 8.01 24.31
CA THR A 157 -6.39 7.86 24.58
C THR A 157 -7.23 8.62 23.56
N PHE A 158 -8.34 8.02 23.18
CA PHE A 158 -9.31 8.63 22.27
C PHE A 158 -10.08 9.75 22.99
N ILE A 159 -10.32 10.86 22.31
CA ILE A 159 -11.05 12.02 22.86
C ILE A 159 -12.34 12.34 22.10
N SER A 160 -12.33 12.31 20.76
CA SER A 160 -13.51 12.70 19.97
C SER A 160 -13.44 12.27 18.50
N GLY A 161 -14.59 12.31 17.82
CA GLY A 161 -14.73 11.90 16.42
C GLY A 161 -15.11 10.42 16.31
N ASP A 162 -14.51 9.72 15.35
CA ASP A 162 -14.61 8.27 15.22
C ASP A 162 -13.35 7.61 15.82
N SER A 163 -13.54 6.68 16.73
CA SER A 163 -12.42 5.96 17.36
C SER A 163 -11.81 4.90 16.44
N LEU A 164 -12.48 4.56 15.33
CA LEU A 164 -12.07 3.52 14.38
C LEU A 164 -11.79 2.19 15.09
N GLY A 165 -12.54 1.89 16.15
CA GLY A 165 -12.35 0.70 16.99
C GLY A 165 -11.08 0.72 17.87
N GLY A 166 -10.33 1.83 17.85
CA GLY A 166 -9.13 2.00 18.64
C GLY A 166 -9.40 2.00 20.14
N LYS A 167 -8.40 1.53 20.90
CA LYS A 167 -8.42 1.46 22.37
C LYS A 167 -7.32 2.32 22.96
N ALA A 168 -7.47 2.68 24.23
CA ALA A 168 -6.39 3.26 25.00
C ALA A 168 -5.16 2.34 24.93
N THR A 169 -4.02 2.89 24.52
CA THR A 169 -2.81 2.12 24.22
C THR A 169 -1.64 2.71 25.00
N PRO A 170 -0.90 1.91 25.80
CA PRO A 170 0.28 2.41 26.48
C PRO A 170 1.37 2.79 25.47
N ILE A 171 2.13 3.84 25.77
CA ILE A 171 3.23 4.28 24.90
C ILE A 171 4.43 3.32 24.91
N ASN A 172 4.52 2.45 25.94
CA ASN A 172 5.52 1.38 26.09
C ASN A 172 6.99 1.82 26.00
N GLN A 173 7.27 3.10 26.26
CA GLN A 173 8.61 3.66 26.23
C GLN A 173 8.74 4.83 27.20
N VAL A 174 9.97 5.15 27.59
CA VAL A 174 10.28 6.35 28.37
C VAL A 174 10.67 7.48 27.42
N VAL A 175 10.09 8.67 27.59
CA VAL A 175 10.39 9.84 26.76
C VAL A 175 10.80 11.01 27.66
N SER A 176 12.11 11.28 27.70
CA SER A 176 12.68 12.37 28.49
C SER A 176 12.32 13.75 27.90
N PRO A 177 12.33 14.83 28.71
CA PRO A 177 12.21 16.19 28.23
C PRO A 177 13.16 16.49 27.06
N GLY A 178 12.63 17.12 26.02
CA GLY A 178 13.34 17.45 24.78
C GLY A 178 13.51 16.29 23.78
N GLN A 179 13.09 15.07 24.12
CA GLN A 179 13.16 13.91 23.21
C GLN A 179 11.88 13.74 22.39
N SER A 180 12.03 13.16 21.20
CA SER A 180 10.91 12.75 20.35
C SER A 180 10.65 11.25 20.42
N ALA A 181 9.41 10.86 20.21
CA ALA A 181 8.99 9.46 20.17
C ALA A 181 7.89 9.25 19.12
N ASP A 182 7.86 8.04 18.58
CA ASP A 182 6.81 7.58 17.66
C ASP A 182 5.75 6.82 18.48
N ILE A 183 4.52 7.33 18.49
CA ILE A 183 3.39 6.79 19.26
C ILE A 183 2.37 6.23 18.29
N SER A 184 1.95 4.98 18.53
CA SER A 184 1.12 4.23 17.59
C SER A 184 -0.19 3.73 18.22
N VAL A 185 -1.22 3.60 17.38
CA VAL A 185 -2.46 2.91 17.71
C VAL A 185 -2.94 2.08 16.51
N ILE A 186 -3.47 0.90 16.79
CA ILE A 186 -4.09 0.03 15.78
C ILE A 186 -5.56 0.45 15.65
N LEU A 187 -5.97 0.74 14.42
CA LEU A 187 -7.29 1.22 14.05
C LEU A 187 -7.88 0.35 12.94
N THR A 188 -9.19 0.38 12.78
CA THR A 188 -9.91 -0.32 11.72
C THR A 188 -10.85 0.65 11.01
N SER A 189 -10.65 0.79 9.70
CA SER A 189 -11.51 1.59 8.83
C SER A 189 -12.95 1.05 8.87
N THR A 190 -13.94 1.93 8.98
CA THR A 190 -15.36 1.51 9.00
C THR A 190 -15.87 1.17 7.59
N SER A 191 -17.12 0.73 7.47
CA SER A 191 -17.78 0.50 6.17
C SER A 191 -18.49 1.73 5.60
N ALA A 192 -18.60 2.80 6.38
CA ALA A 192 -19.21 4.05 5.93
C ALA A 192 -18.31 4.76 4.93
N THR A 193 -18.85 5.18 3.79
CA THR A 193 -18.07 5.96 2.82
C THR A 193 -17.92 7.40 3.30
N GLY A 194 -16.80 8.04 2.93
CA GLY A 194 -16.54 9.44 3.27
C GLY A 194 -15.21 9.67 3.98
N THR A 195 -15.03 10.90 4.49
CA THR A 195 -13.87 11.28 5.31
C THR A 195 -14.20 11.01 6.76
N ILE A 196 -13.32 10.28 7.44
CA ILE A 196 -13.43 9.94 8.85
C ILE A 196 -12.30 10.61 9.60
N THR A 197 -12.63 11.22 10.73
CA THR A 197 -11.67 11.89 11.60
C THR A 197 -11.79 11.34 13.01
N GLY A 198 -10.66 10.90 13.56
CA GLY A 198 -10.51 10.54 14.97
C GLY A 198 -9.47 11.42 15.64
N THR A 199 -9.75 11.85 16.86
CA THR A 199 -8.83 12.69 17.64
C THR A 199 -8.38 11.94 18.89
N TRP A 200 -7.09 12.00 19.16
CA TRP A 200 -6.40 11.29 20.22
C TRP A 200 -5.54 12.25 21.04
N LYS A 201 -5.23 11.87 22.28
CA LYS A 201 -4.41 12.67 23.20
C LYS A 201 -3.62 11.79 24.14
N LEU A 202 -2.43 12.26 24.53
CA LEU A 202 -1.63 11.60 25.56
C LEU A 202 -2.25 11.83 26.94
N THR A 203 -2.21 10.80 27.77
CA THR A 203 -2.76 10.76 29.11
C THR A 203 -1.72 10.20 30.07
N ASN A 204 -1.45 10.91 31.17
CA ASN A 204 -0.48 10.48 32.17
C ASN A 204 -1.02 9.37 33.09
N ASP A 205 -0.18 8.92 34.01
CA ASP A 205 -0.49 7.88 35.01
C ASP A 205 -1.66 8.24 35.95
N LYS A 206 -1.98 9.52 36.08
CA LYS A 206 -3.13 10.04 36.85
C LYS A 206 -4.41 10.17 36.02
N GLY A 207 -4.39 9.77 34.75
CA GLY A 207 -5.54 9.94 33.85
C GLY A 207 -5.73 11.35 33.33
N GLN A 208 -4.73 12.24 33.49
CA GLN A 208 -4.81 13.62 33.01
C GLN A 208 -4.29 13.71 31.57
N GLN A 209 -5.11 14.29 30.69
CA GLN A 209 -4.76 14.50 29.29
C GLN A 209 -3.86 15.74 29.14
N PHE A 210 -2.85 15.68 28.28
CA PHE A 210 -1.89 16.76 28.09
C PHE A 210 -1.39 16.87 26.65
N GLY A 211 -0.73 17.99 26.33
CA GLY A 211 -0.14 18.25 25.01
C GLY A 211 -1.16 18.51 23.90
N ASP A 212 -0.64 18.49 22.68
CA ASP A 212 -1.39 18.64 21.44
C ASP A 212 -2.34 17.46 21.18
N SER A 213 -3.39 17.73 20.41
CA SER A 213 -4.27 16.69 19.87
C SER A 213 -3.64 16.03 18.65
N LEU A 214 -3.70 14.71 18.59
CA LEU A 214 -3.21 13.90 17.47
C LEU A 214 -4.39 13.43 16.63
N THR A 215 -4.43 13.78 15.34
CA THR A 215 -5.54 13.48 14.44
C THR A 215 -5.22 12.32 13.51
N VAL A 216 -6.22 11.48 13.27
CA VAL A 216 -6.24 10.56 12.13
C VAL A 216 -7.36 10.97 11.21
N VAL A 217 -7.00 11.37 9.99
CA VAL A 217 -7.98 11.65 8.92
C VAL A 217 -7.80 10.63 7.82
N ILE A 218 -8.81 9.80 7.57
CA ILE A 218 -8.81 8.82 6.48
C ILE A 218 -10.00 9.02 5.57
N LYS A 219 -9.91 8.50 4.35
CA LYS A 219 -11.04 8.35 3.44
C LYS A 219 -11.34 6.86 3.30
N ASN A 220 -12.59 6.46 3.46
CA ASN A 220 -12.94 5.07 3.24
C ASN A 220 -13.09 4.80 1.73
N GLY A 221 -12.26 3.89 1.23
CA GLY A 221 -12.39 3.36 -0.12
C GLY A 221 -13.64 2.48 -0.24
N ALA A 222 -14.13 2.27 -1.47
CA ALA A 222 -15.23 1.35 -1.73
C ALA A 222 -14.93 -0.01 -1.08
N SER A 223 -15.90 -0.56 -0.36
CA SER A 223 -15.79 -1.89 0.23
C SER A 223 -15.34 -2.87 -0.84
N THR A 224 -14.14 -3.43 -0.68
CA THR A 224 -13.84 -4.73 -1.25
C THR A 224 -14.67 -5.71 -0.44
N THR A 225 -15.97 -5.82 -0.76
CA THR A 225 -16.71 -7.03 -0.44
C THR A 225 -15.84 -8.15 -0.96
N THR A 226 -15.28 -8.93 -0.03
CA THR A 226 -14.88 -10.31 -0.28
C THR A 226 -16.04 -10.93 -1.04
N GLY A 227 -15.93 -11.00 -2.37
CA GLY A 227 -16.78 -11.87 -3.15
C GLY A 227 -16.69 -13.21 -2.47
N THR A 228 -17.83 -13.85 -2.23
CA THR A 228 -17.89 -15.27 -1.90
C THR A 228 -16.76 -15.98 -2.64
N PRO A 229 -15.85 -16.73 -1.99
CA PRO A 229 -14.85 -17.50 -2.72
C PRO A 229 -15.64 -18.33 -3.72
N SER A 230 -15.55 -17.94 -4.98
CA SER A 230 -16.07 -18.75 -6.06
C SER A 230 -15.13 -19.92 -6.05
N THR A 231 -15.52 -20.99 -5.35
CA THR A 231 -14.89 -22.29 -5.49
C THR A 231 -14.70 -22.48 -6.98
N PRO A 232 -13.46 -22.60 -7.49
CA PRO A 232 -13.28 -22.91 -8.90
C PRO A 232 -14.04 -24.20 -9.12
N THR A 233 -15.15 -24.12 -9.84
CA THR A 233 -15.83 -25.30 -10.31
C THR A 233 -14.85 -25.90 -11.29
N ILE A 234 -14.13 -26.93 -10.86
CA ILE A 234 -13.34 -27.78 -11.74
C ILE A 234 -14.31 -28.34 -12.78
N THR A 235 -14.44 -27.66 -13.90
CA THR A 235 -15.06 -28.25 -15.08
C THR A 235 -14.19 -29.45 -15.41
N PRO A 236 -14.71 -30.70 -15.40
CA PRO A 236 -13.90 -31.85 -15.76
C PRO A 236 -13.40 -31.63 -17.19
N THR A 237 -12.10 -31.43 -17.33
CA THR A 237 -11.40 -31.40 -18.62
C THR A 237 -11.76 -32.67 -19.39
N PRO A 238 -12.12 -32.60 -20.68
CA PRO A 238 -12.35 -33.81 -21.45
C PRO A 238 -11.08 -34.65 -21.45
N THR A 239 -11.18 -35.88 -20.92
CA THR A 239 -10.12 -36.88 -20.92
C THR A 239 -9.71 -37.14 -22.37
N VAL A 240 -8.58 -36.58 -22.80
CA VAL A 240 -7.98 -36.93 -24.10
C VAL A 240 -7.38 -38.32 -23.93
N THR A 241 -8.00 -39.33 -24.55
CA THR A 241 -7.46 -40.68 -24.63
C THR A 241 -6.17 -40.65 -25.46
N PRO A 242 -5.00 -41.03 -24.91
CA PRO A 242 -3.78 -41.07 -25.71
C PRO A 242 -3.87 -42.24 -26.72
N VAL A 243 -3.81 -41.92 -28.01
CA VAL A 243 -3.60 -42.91 -29.07
C VAL A 243 -2.13 -43.32 -29.03
N VAL A 244 -1.88 -44.59 -28.68
CA VAL A 244 -0.55 -45.19 -28.70
C VAL A 244 -0.14 -45.42 -30.15
N ILE A 245 0.77 -44.59 -30.67
CA ILE A 245 1.37 -44.78 -31.99
C ILE A 245 2.59 -45.70 -31.81
N VAL A 246 2.48 -46.95 -32.23
CA VAL A 246 3.60 -47.89 -32.25
C VAL A 246 4.48 -47.56 -33.45
N VAL A 247 5.62 -46.92 -33.20
CA VAL A 247 6.64 -46.66 -34.23
C VAL A 247 7.54 -47.90 -34.34
N THR A 248 7.30 -48.73 -35.36
CA THR A 248 8.18 -49.86 -35.71
C THR A 248 9.39 -49.34 -36.50
N ALA A 249 10.56 -49.29 -35.86
CA ALA A 249 11.81 -49.00 -36.55
C ALA A 249 12.18 -50.18 -37.47
N THR A 250 12.07 -49.97 -38.78
CA THR A 250 12.56 -50.93 -39.79
C THR A 250 14.01 -50.63 -40.09
N TYR A 251 14.92 -51.47 -39.59
CA TYR A 251 16.36 -51.36 -39.86
C TYR A 251 16.60 -51.71 -41.32
N THR A 252 17.00 -50.72 -42.12
CA THR A 252 17.51 -50.93 -43.47
C THR A 252 19.02 -51.20 -43.38
N PRO A 253 19.54 -52.35 -43.83
CA PRO A 253 20.98 -52.60 -43.81
C PRO A 253 21.71 -51.64 -44.76
N THR A 254 22.71 -50.96 -44.24
CA THR A 254 23.64 -50.07 -44.96
C THR A 254 24.35 -50.82 -46.09
N PRO A 255 24.44 -50.26 -47.32
CA PRO A 255 25.21 -50.88 -48.39
C PRO A 255 26.71 -50.81 -48.11
N THR A 256 27.35 -51.98 -48.11
CA THR A 256 28.80 -52.18 -48.08
C THR A 256 29.45 -51.53 -49.30
N THR A 257 30.30 -50.52 -49.10
CA THR A 257 31.16 -49.97 -50.15
C THR A 257 32.44 -50.79 -50.28
N THR A 258 32.55 -51.54 -51.38
CA THR A 258 33.79 -52.19 -51.81
C THR A 258 34.83 -51.13 -52.22
N PRO A 259 36.05 -51.12 -51.66
CA PRO A 259 37.10 -50.21 -52.14
C PRO A 259 37.62 -50.67 -53.51
N THR A 260 37.52 -49.78 -54.50
CA THR A 260 38.12 -49.95 -55.83
C THR A 260 39.61 -49.62 -55.75
N GLU A 261 40.47 -50.61 -56.02
CA GLU A 261 41.91 -50.39 -56.18
C GLU A 261 42.19 -49.52 -57.40
N THR A 262 42.96 -48.45 -57.20
CA THR A 262 43.46 -47.57 -58.27
C THR A 262 44.83 -48.08 -58.71
N PRO A 263 45.08 -48.32 -60.01
CA PRO A 263 46.39 -48.73 -60.48
C PRO A 263 47.39 -47.55 -60.45
N THR A 264 48.52 -47.76 -59.77
CA THR A 264 49.68 -46.85 -59.74
C THR A 264 50.42 -46.87 -61.08
N PRO A 265 50.75 -45.71 -61.69
CA PRO A 265 51.57 -45.65 -62.90
C PRO A 265 53.06 -45.94 -62.60
N THR A 266 53.64 -46.76 -63.48
CA THR A 266 55.06 -47.11 -63.57
C THR A 266 55.94 -45.89 -63.88
N SER A 267 56.98 -45.65 -63.08
CA SER A 267 58.10 -44.77 -63.44
C SER A 267 59.40 -45.56 -63.52
N THR A 268 59.98 -45.62 -64.72
CA THR A 268 61.35 -46.06 -65.00
C THR A 268 62.32 -44.90 -64.73
N PRO A 269 63.51 -45.19 -64.19
CA PRO A 269 64.70 -44.45 -64.61
C PRO A 269 65.82 -45.37 -65.10
N GLU A 270 66.67 -44.75 -65.92
CA GLU A 270 67.89 -45.17 -66.61
C GLU A 270 68.94 -45.89 -65.73
#